data_AF-A0A7W2IL19-F1
#
_entry.id   AF-A0A7W2IL19-F1
#
_cell.length_a   1.000
_cell.length_b   1.000
_cell.length_c   1.000
_cell.angle_alpha   90.00
_cell.angle_beta   90.00
_cell.angle_gamma   90.00
#
_symmetry.space_group_name_H-M   'P 1'
#
loop_
_entity.id
_entity.type
_entity.pdbx_description
1 polymer ?
#
loop_
_entity_poly.entity_id
_entity_poly.type
_entity_poly.pdbx_seq_one_letter_code
_entity_poly.pdbx_strand_id
1 'polypeptide(L)' 'MHEEQEVTVDGVSYRVSDLSAAAQDQVTSLRFVDAQMTQLHSQLAVFQTARNAYEAALRELLPRTHQ' A
#
# COMPACT_ATOMS: atom_id res chain seq x y z
N MET A 1 10.62 -26.43 -9.24
CA MET A 1 9.53 -25.81 -10.00
C MET A 1 9.96 -24.39 -10.28
N HIS A 2 9.96 -23.94 -11.53
CA HIS A 2 10.20 -22.54 -11.85
C HIS A 2 8.85 -21.83 -11.77
N GLU A 3 8.67 -20.95 -10.77
CA GLU A 3 7.55 -20.01 -10.79
C GLU A 3 7.89 -18.93 -11.83
N GLU A 4 7.16 -18.93 -12.94
CA GLU A 4 7.23 -17.88 -13.94
C GLU A 4 6.61 -16.60 -13.35
N GLN A 5 7.35 -15.49 -13.42
CA GLN A 5 6.82 -14.21 -12.96
C GLN A 5 5.78 -13.70 -13.95
N GLU A 6 4.59 -13.38 -13.43
CA GLU A 6 3.52 -12.75 -14.19
C GLU A 6 3.29 -11.31 -13.73
N VAL A 7 2.72 -10.51 -14.63
CA VAL A 7 2.20 -9.18 -14.35
C VAL A 7 0.82 -9.05 -14.99
N THR A 8 -0.15 -8.52 -14.25
CA THR A 8 -1.48 -8.23 -14.78
C THR A 8 -1.58 -6.74 -15.10
N VAL A 9 -1.90 -6.42 -16.36
CA VAL A 9 -2.14 -5.05 -16.83
C VAL A 9 -3.50 -5.02 -17.52
N ASP A 10 -4.37 -4.10 -17.12
CA ASP A 10 -5.75 -3.97 -17.65
C ASP A 10 -6.57 -5.27 -17.61
N GLY A 11 -6.34 -6.10 -16.60
CA GLY A 11 -7.05 -7.38 -16.41
C GLY A 11 -6.50 -8.55 -17.26
N VAL A 12 -5.43 -8.34 -18.03
CA VAL A 12 -4.75 -9.38 -18.80
C VAL A 12 -3.44 -9.75 -18.10
N SER A 13 -3.22 -11.05 -17.86
CA SER A 13 -1.96 -11.55 -17.30
C SER A 13 -0.94 -11.82 -18.41
N TYR A 14 0.29 -11.36 -18.21
CA TYR A 14 1.41 -11.55 -19.10
C TYR A 14 2.56 -12.19 -18.34
N ARG A 15 3.20 -13.18 -18.95
CA ARG A 15 4.48 -13.69 -18.47
C ARG A 15 5.55 -12.65 -18.72
N VAL A 16 6.26 -12.25 -17.67
CA VAL A 16 7.28 -11.19 -17.73
C VAL A 16 8.41 -11.58 -18.70
N SER A 17 8.75 -12.88 -18.77
CA SER A 17 9.75 -13.41 -19.71
C SER A 17 9.40 -13.21 -21.18
N ASP A 18 8.09 -13.14 -21.50
CA ASP A 18 7.58 -13.02 -22.86
C ASP A 18 7.50 -11.55 -23.31
N LEU A 19 7.74 -10.60 -22.40
CA LEU A 19 7.69 -9.17 -22.66
C LEU A 19 9.01 -8.67 -23.28
N SER A 20 8.94 -7.51 -23.96
CA SER A 20 10.14 -6.81 -24.42
C SER A 20 11.00 -6.34 -23.24
N ALA A 21 12.31 -6.15 -23.44
CA ALA A 21 13.21 -5.67 -22.39
C ALA A 21 12.71 -4.37 -21.74
N ALA A 22 12.28 -3.39 -22.56
CA ALA A 22 11.72 -2.15 -22.07
C ALA A 22 10.45 -2.35 -21.21
N ALA A 23 9.60 -3.32 -21.55
CA ALA A 23 8.43 -3.65 -20.73
C ALA A 23 8.82 -4.33 -19.41
N GLN A 24 9.81 -5.23 -19.42
CA GLN A 24 10.35 -5.85 -18.20
C GLN A 24 10.95 -4.82 -17.24
N ASP A 25 11.65 -3.81 -17.77
CA ASP A 25 12.18 -2.69 -16.97
C ASP A 25 11.04 -1.92 -16.29
N GLN A 26 9.96 -1.63 -17.02
CA GLN A 26 8.80 -0.95 -16.43
C GLN A 26 8.06 -1.80 -15.40
N VAL A 27 7.95 -3.11 -15.59
CA VAL A 27 7.42 -4.02 -14.57
C VAL A 27 8.24 -3.95 -13.28
N THR A 28 9.57 -3.88 -13.41
CA THR A 28 10.47 -3.73 -12.26
C THR A 28 10.25 -2.40 -11.55
N SER A 29 10.16 -1.30 -12.30
CA SER A 29 9.86 0.03 -11.75
C SER A 29 8.51 0.08 -11.05
N LEU A 30 7.46 -0.51 -11.63
CA LEU A 30 6.13 -0.58 -11.01
C LEU A 30 6.16 -1.33 -9.68
N ARG A 31 6.74 -2.54 -9.67
CA ARG A 31 6.87 -3.34 -8.44
C ARG A 31 7.62 -2.61 -7.33
N PHE A 32 8.66 -1.86 -7.69
CA PHE A 32 9.38 -1.02 -6.73
C PHE A 32 8.47 0.05 -6.12
N VAL A 33 7.74 0.80 -6.95
CA VAL A 33 6.83 1.85 -6.47
C VAL A 33 5.69 1.26 -5.63
N ASP A 34 5.11 0.13 -6.03
CA ASP A 34 4.04 -0.55 -5.29
C ASP A 34 4.50 -1.01 -3.89
N ALA A 35 5.73 -1.53 -3.78
CA ALA A 35 6.32 -1.88 -2.49
C ALA A 35 6.46 -0.65 -1.59
N GLN A 36 6.93 0.47 -2.15
CA GLN A 36 7.05 1.74 -1.42
C GLN A 36 5.67 2.24 -0.97
N MET A 37 4.66 2.19 -1.84
CA MET A 37 3.29 2.55 -1.48
C MET A 37 2.75 1.68 -0.35
N THR A 38 2.98 0.37 -0.39
CA THR A 38 2.59 -0.56 0.68
C THR A 38 3.24 -0.19 2.02
N GLN A 39 4.53 0.16 2.00
CA GLN A 39 5.24 0.61 3.19
C GLN A 39 4.66 1.92 3.75
N LEU A 40 4.33 2.89 2.88
CA LEU A 40 3.71 4.15 3.28
C LEU A 40 2.32 3.92 3.91
N HIS A 41 1.48 3.07 3.30
CA HIS A 41 0.17 2.72 3.87
C HIS A 41 0.31 2.07 5.26
N SER A 42 1.34 1.24 5.45
CA SER A 42 1.61 0.61 6.74
C SER A 42 1.99 1.64 7.81
N GLN A 43 2.84 2.62 7.47
CA GLN A 43 3.17 3.74 8.36
C GLN A 43 1.93 4.59 8.66
N LEU A 44 1.11 4.89 7.64
CA LEU A 44 -0.11 5.65 7.80
C LEU A 44 -1.08 4.96 8.79
N ALA A 45 -1.21 3.63 8.74
CA ALA A 45 -2.02 2.87 9.67
C ALA A 45 -1.56 3.02 11.14
N VAL A 46 -0.24 3.06 11.37
CA VAL A 46 0.34 3.34 12.71
C VAL A 46 -0.06 4.74 13.18
N PHE A 47 0.11 5.76 12.33
CA PHE A 47 -0.27 7.12 12.68
C PHE A 47 -1.77 7.27 12.91
N GLN A 48 -2.60 6.59 12.12
CA GLN A 48 -4.06 6.60 12.32
C GLN A 48 -4.45 5.99 13.67
N THR A 49 -3.75 4.94 14.11
CA THR A 49 -3.96 4.33 15.43
C THR A 49 -3.62 5.32 16.55
N ALA A 50 -2.46 5.98 16.47
CA ALA A 50 -2.06 6.99 17.43
C ALA A 50 -3.04 8.18 17.47
N ARG A 51 -3.46 8.68 16.30
CA ARG A 51 -4.47 9.74 16.18
C ARG A 51 -5.77 9.36 16.89
N ASN A 52 -6.29 8.15 16.65
CA ASN A 52 -7.52 7.67 17.28
C ASN A 52 -7.38 7.58 18.80
N ALA A 53 -6.23 7.12 19.30
CA ALA A 53 -5.95 7.05 20.73
C ALA A 53 -5.92 8.45 21.37
N TYR A 54 -5.26 9.42 20.73
CA TYR A 54 -5.23 10.80 21.21
C TYR A 54 -6.60 11.47 21.18
N GLU A 55 -7.39 11.20 20.14
CA GLU A 55 -8.77 11.69 20.05
C GLU A 55 -9.66 11.11 21.15
N ALA A 56 -9.51 9.82 21.47
CA ALA A 56 -10.20 9.19 22.60
C ALA A 56 -9.78 9.79 23.94
N ALA A 57 -8.47 9.96 24.18
CA ALA A 57 -7.97 10.59 25.40
C ALA A 57 -8.48 12.03 25.55
N LEU A 58 -8.49 12.80 24.46
CA LEU A 58 -9.04 14.16 24.45
C LEU A 58 -10.52 14.17 24.84
N ARG A 59 -11.34 13.25 24.28
CA ARG A 59 -12.77 13.16 24.62
C ARG A 59 -13.03 12.98 26.11
N GLU A 60 -12.21 12.22 26.82
CA GLU A 60 -12.33 12.02 28.27
C GLU A 60 -11.98 13.29 29.08
N LEU A 61 -11.16 14.18 28.51
CA LEU A 61 -10.76 15.45 29.15
C LEU A 61 -11.73 16.59 28.85
N LEU A 62 -12.56 16.46 27.80
CA LEU A 62 -13.52 17.49 27.45
C LEU A 62 -14.69 17.52 28.45
N PRO A 63 -15.23 18.70 28.77
CA PRO A 63 -16.42 18.81 29.60
C PRO A 63 -17.55 18.01 28.95
N ARG A 64 -18.19 17.10 29.71
CA ARG A 64 -19.40 16.45 29.24
C ARG A 64 -20.46 17.53 29.05
N THR A 65 -20.75 17.86 27.80
CA THR A 65 -21.88 18.71 27.48
C THR A 65 -23.12 17.88 27.79
N HIS A 66 -23.71 18.08 28.96
CA HIS A 66 -25.07 17.62 29.23
C HIS A 66 -25.98 18.35 28.22
N GLN A 67 -26.39 17.65 27.17
CA GLN A 67 -27.60 17.96 26.42
C GLN A 67 -28.71 17.04 26.91
#